data_AF-A0A7X0ABG2-F1
#
_entry.id   AF-A0A7X0ABG2-F1
#
_cell.length_a   1.000
_cell.length_b   1.000
_cell.length_c   1.000
_cell.angle_alpha   90.00
_cell.angle_beta   90.00
_cell.angle_gamma   90.00
#
_symmetry.space_group_name_H-M   'P 1'
#
loop_
_entity.id
_entity.type
_entity.pdbx_description
1 polymer ?
#
loop_
_entity_poly.entity_id
_entity_poly.type
_entity_poly.pdbx_seq_one_letter_code
_entity_poly.pdbx_strand_id
1 'polypeptide(L)' 'MKTAIYLLFTFFISTGSLMAGLNMKHALPCFAISFGIWALFIRGYMKRSKEATHKRNNERIFQAHMREFYHNRQRY' A
#
# COMPACT_ATOMS: atom_id res chain seq x y z
N MET A 1 -8.46 -7.63 8.47
CA MET A 1 -9.46 -6.52 8.49
C MET A 1 -9.15 -5.38 7.51
N LYS A 2 -7.90 -4.87 7.44
CA LYS A 2 -7.54 -3.77 6.50
C LYS A 2 -7.72 -4.11 5.00
N THR A 3 -7.61 -5.37 4.59
CA THR A 3 -7.86 -5.84 3.21
C THR A 3 -9.33 -5.79 2.81
N ALA A 4 -10.25 -6.02 3.75
CA ALA A 4 -11.70 -5.91 3.51
C ALA A 4 -12.11 -4.46 3.23
N ILE A 5 -11.46 -3.49 3.88
CA ILE A 5 -11.67 -2.06 3.62
C ILE A 5 -11.24 -1.72 2.19
N TYR A 6 -10.08 -2.20 1.74
CA TYR A 6 -9.64 -2.01 0.36
C TYR A 6 -10.59 -2.65 -0.66
N LEU A 7 -11.09 -3.86 -0.36
CA LEU A 7 -12.08 -4.56 -1.18
C LEU A 7 -13.40 -3.78 -1.28
N LEU A 8 -13.90 -3.28 -0.15
CA LEU A 8 -15.08 -2.40 -0.08
C LEU A 8 -14.86 -1.12 -0.89
N PHE A 9 -13.70 -0.47 -0.77
CA PHE A 9 -13.39 0.72 -1.58
C PHE A 9 -13.36 0.39 -3.08
N THR A 10 -12.72 -0.71 -3.50
CA THR A 10 -12.75 -1.13 -4.91
C THR A 10 -14.16 -1.45 -5.38
N PHE A 11 -15.01 -2.02 -4.52
CA PHE A 11 -16.41 -2.30 -4.84
C PHE A 11 -17.22 -1.00 -4.99
N PHE A 12 -17.06 -0.05 -4.07
CA PHE A 12 -17.71 1.27 -4.13
C PHE A 12 -17.21 2.13 -5.30
N ILE A 13 -15.92 2.04 -5.67
CA ILE A 13 -15.36 2.72 -6.85
C ILE A 13 -15.92 2.08 -8.13
N SER A 14 -15.97 0.75 -8.21
CA SER A 14 -16.50 0.05 -9.38
C SER A 14 -17.99 0.34 -9.57
N THR A 15 -18.78 0.24 -8.49
CA THR A 15 -20.21 0.57 -8.51
C THR A 15 -20.45 2.06 -8.77
N GLY A 16 -19.66 2.95 -8.18
CA GLY A 16 -19.74 4.39 -8.42
C GLY A 16 -19.40 4.78 -9.85
N SER A 17 -18.38 4.13 -10.44
CA SER A 17 -18.00 4.31 -11.85
C SER A 17 -19.06 3.79 -12.81
N LEU A 18 -19.69 2.65 -12.49
CA LEU A 18 -20.71 2.02 -13.32
C LEU A 18 -22.03 2.82 -13.26
N MET A 19 -22.41 3.28 -12.07
CA MET A 19 -23.58 4.14 -11.86
C MET A 19 -23.40 5.52 -12.50
N ALA A 20 -22.18 6.08 -12.47
CA ALA A 20 -21.86 7.35 -13.13
C ALA A 20 -21.82 7.22 -14.65
N GLY A 21 -21.29 6.11 -15.18
CA GLY A 21 -21.31 5.82 -16.61
C GLY A 21 -22.72 5.66 -17.18
N LEU A 22 -23.67 5.22 -16.36
CA LEU A 22 -25.08 5.09 -16.74
C LEU A 22 -25.89 6.38 -16.61
N ASN A 23 -25.47 7.36 -15.79
CA ASN A 23 -26.34 8.49 -15.42
C ASN A 23 -26.02 9.87 -16.02
N MET A 24 -24.81 10.21 -16.53
CA MET A 24 -24.53 11.65 -16.78
C MET A 24 -23.67 12.05 -17.99
N LYS A 25 -24.12 13.14 -18.63
CA LYS A 25 -23.44 14.02 -19.62
C LYS A 25 -22.26 14.85 -19.05
N HIS A 26 -22.10 14.91 -17.73
CA HIS A 26 -21.05 15.67 -17.03
C HIS A 26 -20.18 14.73 -16.19
N ALA A 27 -19.16 14.15 -16.81
CA ALA A 27 -18.28 13.13 -16.19
C ALA A 27 -17.25 13.68 -15.19
N LEU A 28 -17.01 14.99 -15.17
CA LEU A 28 -15.93 15.62 -14.40
C LEU A 28 -16.03 15.46 -12.87
N PRO A 29 -17.20 15.62 -12.22
CA PRO A 29 -17.29 15.49 -10.76
C PRO A 29 -16.99 14.07 -10.28
N CYS A 30 -17.38 13.07 -11.09
CA CYS A 30 -17.12 11.68 -10.77
C CYS A 30 -15.63 11.36 -10.82
N PHE A 31 -14.93 11.91 -11.83
CA PHE A 31 -13.47 11.80 -11.92
C PHE A 31 -12.77 12.41 -10.70
N ALA A 32 -13.22 13.57 -10.22
CA ALA A 32 -12.64 14.23 -9.05
C ALA A 32 -12.79 13.38 -7.77
N ILE A 33 -13.96 12.76 -7.58
CA ILE A 33 -14.22 11.88 -6.43
C ILE A 33 -13.36 10.61 -6.51
N SER A 34 -13.28 9.98 -7.68
CA SER A 34 -12.43 8.82 -7.90
C SER A 34 -10.95 9.14 -7.66
N PHE A 35 -10.46 10.29 -8.13
CA PHE A 35 -9.07 10.72 -7.92
C PHE A 35 -8.77 10.99 -6.43
N GLY A 36 -9.68 11.63 -5.70
CA GLY A 36 -9.52 11.89 -4.27
C GLY A 36 -9.40 10.59 -3.46
N ILE A 37 -10.21 9.58 -3.80
CA ILE A 37 -10.16 8.27 -3.16
C ILE A 37 -8.89 7.51 -3.55
N TRP A 38 -8.45 7.60 -4.81
CA TRP A 38 -7.22 6.98 -5.29
C TRP A 38 -5.97 7.55 -4.61
N ALA A 39 -5.92 8.86 -4.38
CA ALA A 39 -4.83 9.51 -3.66
C ALA A 39 -4.72 9.01 -2.20
N LEU A 40 -5.84 8.83 -1.51
CA LEU A 40 -5.87 8.25 -0.17
C LEU A 40 -5.43 6.77 -0.17
N PHE A 41 -5.82 6.01 -1.19
CA PHE A 41 -5.39 4.62 -1.37
C PHE A 41 -3.89 4.51 -1.56
N ILE A 42 -3.29 5.32 -2.45
CA ILE A 42 -1.83 5.36 -2.67
C ILE A 42 -1.11 5.72 -1.38
N ARG A 43 -1.58 6.73 -0.63
CA ARG A 43 -0.94 7.12 0.63
C ARG A 43 -0.95 5.99 1.66
N GLY A 44 -2.08 5.28 1.76
CA GLY A 44 -2.21 4.10 2.63
C GLY A 44 -1.31 2.94 2.20
N TYR A 45 -1.24 2.66 0.89
CA TYR A 45 -0.42 1.60 0.32
C TYR A 45 1.07 1.89 0.47
N MET A 46 1.52 3.11 0.17
CA MET A 46 2.92 3.52 0.31
C MET A 46 3.38 3.46 1.77
N LYS A 47 2.54 3.90 2.72
CA LYS A 47 2.87 3.80 4.15
C LYS A 47 3.08 2.35 4.59
N ARG A 48 2.21 1.44 4.14
CA ARG A 48 2.32 0.01 4.43
C ARG A 48 3.52 -0.66 3.74
N SER A 49 3.79 -0.28 2.49
CA SER A 49 4.97 -0.78 1.75
C SER A 49 6.26 -0.35 2.45
N LYS A 50 6.32 0.88 2.94
CA LYS A 50 7.44 1.35 3.77
C LYS A 50 7.59 0.53 5.04
N GLU A 51 6.53 0.30 5.81
CA GLU A 51 6.61 -0.52 7.05
C GLU A 51 7.05 -1.98 6.76
N ALA A 52 6.54 -2.60 5.70
CA ALA A 52 6.95 -3.95 5.29
C ALA A 52 8.40 -4.02 4.80
N THR A 53 8.86 -2.96 4.12
CA THR A 53 10.25 -2.84 3.64
C THR A 53 11.20 -2.56 4.80
N HIS A 54 10.81 -1.70 5.76
CA HIS A 54 11.58 -1.43 6.97
C HIS A 54 11.79 -2.70 7.79
N LYS A 55 10.74 -3.53 7.95
CA LYS A 55 10.86 -4.79 8.69
C LYS A 55 11.85 -5.76 8.00
N ARG A 56 11.73 -5.91 6.67
CA ARG A 56 12.66 -6.72 5.87
C ARG A 56 14.09 -6.17 5.88
N ASN A 57 14.25 -4.85 5.87
CA ASN A 57 15.58 -4.22 5.88
C ASN A 57 16.26 -4.41 7.24
N ASN A 58 15.51 -4.28 8.34
CA ASN A 58 16.04 -4.55 9.68
C ASN A 58 16.49 -6.01 9.85
N GLU A 59 15.70 -6.96 9.36
CA GLU A 59 16.07 -8.39 9.38
C GLU A 59 17.36 -8.65 8.59
N ARG A 60 17.54 -8.00 7.43
CA ARG A 60 18.77 -8.10 6.63
C ARG A 60 19.99 -7.52 7.34
N ILE A 61 19.86 -6.33 7.91
CA ILE A 61 20.94 -5.66 8.66
C ILE A 61 21.33 -6.50 9.87
N PHE A 62 20.34 -7.01 10.61
CA PHE A 62 20.58 -7.87 11.77
C PHE A 62 21.30 -9.17 11.39
N GLN A 63 20.89 -9.83 10.30
CA GLN A 63 21.58 -11.02 9.79
C GLN A 63 23.00 -10.75 9.28
N ALA A 64 23.25 -9.57 8.71
CA ALA A 64 24.59 -9.16 8.30
C ALA A 64 25.50 -8.98 9.53
N HIS A 65 25.00 -8.28 10.55
CA HIS A 65 25.75 -8.02 11.78
C HIS A 65 26.07 -9.31 12.56
N MET A 66 25.10 -10.22 12.66
CA MET A 66 25.33 -11.54 13.28
C MET A 66 26.40 -12.35 12.52
N ARG A 67 26.39 -12.33 11.18
CA ARG A 67 27.42 -13.01 10.38
C ARG A 67 28.82 -12.47 10.65
N GLU A 68 28.97 -11.16 10.76
CA GLU A 68 30.26 -10.53 11.11
C GLU A 68 30.72 -10.94 12.51
N PHE A 69 29.83 -10.93 13.51
CA PHE A 69 30.15 -11.37 14.87
C PHE A 69 30.62 -12.83 14.94
N TYR A 70 29.93 -13.74 14.26
CA TYR A 70 30.32 -15.15 14.25
C TYR A 70 31.67 -15.36 13.55
N HIS A 71 31.93 -14.64 12.45
CA HIS A 71 33.21 -14.75 11.74
C HIS A 71 34.39 -14.20 12.56
N ASN A 72 34.19 -13.09 13.28
CA ASN A 72 35.22 -12.53 14.16
C ASN A 72 35.49 -13.42 15.37
N ARG A 73 34.47 -14.10 15.92
CA ARG A 73 34.62 -14.98 17.09
C ARG A 73 35.43 -16.25 16.80
N GLN A 74 35.46 -16.72 15.55
CA GLN A 74 36.24 -17.91 15.16
C GLN A 74 37.72 -17.61 14.88
N ARG A 75 38.13 -16.33 14.85
CA ARG A 75 39.51 -15.90 14.66
C ARG A 75 40.29 -15.67 15.96
N TYR A 76 39.64 -15.80 17.11
CA TYR A 76 40.25 -15.81 18.45
C TYR A 76 40.12 -17.21 19.04
#